data_AF-A0A918SGA5-F1
#
_entry.id   AF-A0A918SGA5-F1
#
_cell.length_a   1.000
_cell.length_b   1.000
_cell.length_c   1.000
_cell.angle_alpha   90.00
_cell.angle_beta   90.00
_cell.angle_gamma   90.00
#
_symmetry.space_group_name_H-M   'P 1'
#
loop_
_entity.id
_entity.type
_entity.pdbx_description
1 polymer ?
#
loop_
_entity_poly.entity_id
_entity_poly.type
_entity_poly.pdbx_seq_one_letter_code
_entity_poly.pdbx_strand_id
1 'polypeptide(L)'
;MGVEPISIPQNLARALDAAGTRNGVDFGYLVQTAIRESSLNPEAKASSSSAVGLFQFLEGTWLQVVKQEGARLGYPDVANSIEVDSSGRYFVRDSAERQRILAMREDPQMAADMAAAFTRNNGAFLEERFGRMPSPGELYIAHFLGAGGAAKLFEAGLNNPDQPSTAIFPRQAAANPSIFYENGAPRTVRQLYQTLVAKHEQEIKADVARQSPAQAESAQATTPEPVASRFAPTNVSFTGLFRTIPEGNALPPLAPAENAGNAAFFTQLYAR
;
A
#
# COMPACT_ATOMS: atom_id res chain seq x y z
N MET A 1 -10.10 -0.71 -31.57
CA MET A 1 -9.69 -1.95 -30.89
C MET A 1 -10.29 -1.89 -29.49
N GLY A 2 -11.24 -2.76 -29.19
CA GLY A 2 -11.88 -2.79 -27.87
C GLY A 2 -10.88 -3.25 -26.82
N VAL A 3 -10.77 -2.53 -25.71
CA VAL A 3 -10.04 -3.01 -24.54
C VAL A 3 -10.96 -4.01 -23.82
N GLU A 4 -10.55 -5.27 -23.73
CA GLU A 4 -11.30 -6.24 -22.93
C GLU A 4 -11.29 -5.78 -21.47
N PRO A 5 -12.44 -5.84 -20.76
CA PRO A 5 -12.47 -5.53 -19.34
C PRO A 5 -11.56 -6.50 -18.59
N ILE A 6 -10.77 -5.98 -17.65
CA ILE A 6 -9.93 -6.82 -16.78
C ILE A 6 -10.89 -7.71 -15.97
N SER A 7 -10.93 -9.00 -16.31
CA SER A 7 -11.70 -9.99 -15.57
C SER A 7 -10.83 -10.54 -14.45
N ILE A 8 -11.21 -10.26 -13.21
CA ILE A 8 -10.52 -10.79 -12.03
C ILE A 8 -10.92 -12.26 -11.86
N PRO A 9 -9.97 -13.22 -11.84
CA PRO A 9 -10.26 -14.60 -11.54
C PRO A 9 -11.02 -14.75 -10.21
N GLN A 10 -12.05 -15.60 -10.18
CA GLN A 10 -12.95 -15.69 -9.02
C GLN A 10 -12.22 -16.05 -7.71
N ASN A 11 -11.18 -16.90 -7.80
CA ASN A 11 -10.33 -17.25 -6.66
C ASN A 11 -9.57 -16.03 -6.12
N LEU A 12 -9.05 -15.16 -6.98
CA LEU A 12 -8.37 -13.93 -6.58
C LEU A 12 -9.36 -12.93 -5.97
N ALA A 13 -10.53 -12.76 -6.58
CA ALA A 13 -11.57 -11.89 -6.03
C ALA A 13 -11.96 -12.29 -4.60
N ARG A 14 -12.16 -13.59 -4.35
CA ARG A 14 -12.47 -14.11 -3.00
C ARG A 14 -11.33 -13.87 -2.01
N ALA A 15 -10.09 -14.09 -2.42
CA ALA A 15 -8.92 -13.88 -1.57
C ALA A 15 -8.79 -12.40 -1.14
N LEU A 16 -8.93 -11.49 -2.10
CA LEU A 16 -8.85 -10.04 -1.88
C LEU A 16 -10.01 -9.54 -1.01
N ASP A 17 -11.24 -10.01 -1.27
CA ASP A 17 -12.43 -9.64 -0.49
C ASP A 17 -12.35 -10.12 0.97
N ALA A 18 -11.95 -11.38 1.17
CA ALA A 18 -11.79 -11.95 2.50
C ALA A 18 -10.68 -11.24 3.29
N ALA A 19 -9.55 -10.94 2.65
CA ALA A 19 -8.44 -10.21 3.28
C ALA A 19 -8.83 -8.77 3.63
N GLY A 20 -9.54 -8.08 2.72
CA GLY A 20 -10.06 -6.73 2.95
C GLY A 20 -11.03 -6.68 4.13
N THR A 21 -11.98 -7.62 4.17
CA THR A 21 -12.96 -7.74 5.27
C THR A 21 -12.29 -7.97 6.63
N ARG A 22 -11.31 -8.88 6.71
CA ARG A 22 -10.61 -9.21 7.98
C ARG A 22 -9.74 -8.08 8.52
N ASN A 23 -9.25 -7.21 7.65
CA ASN A 23 -8.31 -6.15 8.02
C ASN A 23 -8.92 -4.75 7.96
N GLY A 24 -10.19 -4.64 7.57
CA GLY A 24 -10.82 -3.37 7.31
C GLY A 24 -10.03 -2.60 6.25
N VAL A 25 -9.79 -3.19 5.08
CA VAL A 25 -9.18 -2.54 3.90
C VAL A 25 -10.16 -2.68 2.73
N ASP A 26 -10.27 -1.64 1.91
CA ASP A 26 -11.19 -1.62 0.78
C ASP A 26 -10.79 -2.65 -0.30
N PHE A 27 -11.77 -3.40 -0.82
CA PHE A 27 -11.54 -4.39 -1.87
C PHE A 27 -10.96 -3.77 -3.15
N GLY A 28 -11.50 -2.62 -3.57
CA GLY A 28 -11.04 -1.91 -4.76
C GLY A 28 -9.58 -1.47 -4.62
N TYR A 29 -9.20 -0.97 -3.44
CA TYR A 29 -7.80 -0.66 -3.15
C TYR A 29 -6.88 -1.87 -3.31
N LEU A 30 -7.26 -3.04 -2.78
CA LEU A 30 -6.43 -4.25 -2.88
C LEU A 30 -6.32 -4.74 -4.32
N VAL A 31 -7.43 -4.70 -5.08
CA VAL A 31 -7.44 -5.04 -6.51
C VAL A 31 -6.49 -4.14 -7.30
N GLN A 32 -6.59 -2.83 -7.13
CA GLN A 32 -5.75 -1.87 -7.86
C GLN A 32 -4.28 -2.04 -7.50
N THR A 33 -3.99 -2.23 -6.21
CA THR A 33 -2.62 -2.50 -5.78
C THR A 33 -2.09 -3.76 -6.47
N ALA A 34 -2.87 -4.86 -6.51
CA ALA A 34 -2.44 -6.08 -7.18
C ALA A 34 -2.32 -5.94 -8.72
N ILE A 35 -3.16 -5.12 -9.37
CA ILE A 35 -3.03 -4.79 -10.79
C ILE A 35 -1.71 -4.03 -11.03
N ARG A 36 -1.43 -3.01 -10.21
CA ARG A 36 -0.26 -2.14 -10.34
C ARG A 36 1.05 -2.87 -10.08
N GLU A 37 1.05 -3.77 -9.10
CA GLU A 37 2.25 -4.49 -8.67
C GLU A 37 2.54 -5.70 -9.58
N SER A 38 1.51 -6.48 -9.96
CA SER A 38 1.73 -7.75 -10.67
C SER A 38 0.81 -8.00 -11.87
N SER A 39 -0.08 -7.07 -12.21
CA SER A 39 -1.16 -7.29 -13.18
C SER A 39 -2.02 -8.51 -12.81
N LEU A 40 -2.32 -8.67 -11.50
CA LEU A 40 -3.06 -9.80 -10.92
C LEU A 40 -2.38 -11.18 -11.11
N ASN A 41 -1.08 -11.22 -11.42
CA ASN A 41 -0.32 -12.46 -11.49
C ASN A 41 0.22 -12.85 -10.10
N PRO A 42 -0.22 -13.96 -9.50
CA PRO A 42 0.30 -14.41 -8.21
C PRO A 42 1.70 -15.00 -8.27
N GLU A 43 2.21 -15.34 -9.45
CA GLU A 43 3.56 -15.89 -9.63
C GLU A 43 4.56 -14.84 -10.15
N ALA A 44 4.17 -13.56 -10.16
CA ALA A 44 5.03 -12.49 -10.66
C ALA A 44 6.33 -12.40 -9.85
N LYS A 45 7.45 -12.23 -10.56
CA LYS A 45 8.81 -12.13 -9.99
C LYS A 45 9.53 -10.95 -10.64
N ALA A 46 9.99 -10.01 -9.82
CA ALA A 46 10.78 -8.90 -10.32
C ALA A 46 12.17 -9.39 -10.73
N SER A 47 12.69 -8.90 -11.87
CA SER A 47 14.04 -9.28 -12.34
C SER A 47 15.18 -8.59 -11.59
N SER A 48 14.89 -7.52 -10.85
CA SER A 48 15.88 -6.62 -10.24
C SER A 48 15.80 -6.55 -8.71
N SER A 49 14.90 -7.31 -8.08
CA SER A 49 14.73 -7.32 -6.63
C SER A 49 14.17 -8.65 -6.14
N SER A 50 14.01 -8.78 -4.82
CA SER A 50 13.42 -9.97 -4.21
C SER A 50 11.89 -10.00 -4.30
N ALA A 51 11.26 -9.06 -5.00
CA ALA A 51 9.81 -8.89 -5.01
C ALA A 51 9.09 -10.03 -5.75
N VAL A 52 8.11 -10.65 -5.08
CA VAL A 52 7.34 -11.80 -5.58
C VAL A 52 5.86 -11.63 -5.22
N GLY A 53 4.99 -12.14 -6.09
CA GLY A 53 3.58 -12.35 -5.80
C GLY A 53 2.65 -11.22 -6.23
N LEU A 54 1.37 -11.37 -5.89
CA LEU A 54 0.31 -10.39 -6.23
C LEU A 54 0.64 -8.96 -5.84
N PHE A 55 1.34 -8.79 -4.71
CA PHE A 55 1.67 -7.50 -4.13
C PHE A 55 3.17 -7.21 -4.14
N GLN A 56 3.95 -7.96 -4.93
CA GLN A 56 5.39 -7.75 -5.10
C GLN A 56 6.15 -7.60 -3.77
N PHE A 57 5.83 -8.45 -2.78
CA PHE A 57 6.47 -8.40 -1.47
C PHE A 57 7.97 -8.69 -1.56
N LEU A 58 8.78 -7.77 -1.04
CA LEU A 58 10.20 -8.02 -0.79
C LEU A 58 10.37 -9.03 0.36
N GLU A 59 11.50 -9.74 0.36
CA GLU A 59 11.77 -10.77 1.37
C GLU A 59 11.71 -10.21 2.81
N GLY A 60 12.47 -9.15 3.11
CA GLY A 60 12.55 -8.64 4.48
C GLY A 60 11.21 -8.13 4.99
N THR A 61 10.46 -7.44 4.12
CA THR A 61 9.09 -7.01 4.40
C THR A 61 8.18 -8.19 4.66
N TRP A 62 8.21 -9.22 3.81
CA TRP A 62 7.34 -10.38 3.96
C TRP A 62 7.55 -11.03 5.33
N LEU A 63 8.82 -11.26 5.70
CA LEU A 63 9.15 -11.82 7.01
C LEU A 63 8.68 -10.91 8.15
N GLN A 64 8.83 -9.60 8.02
CA GLN A 64 8.32 -8.64 9.00
C GLN A 64 6.80 -8.76 9.18
N VAL A 65 6.03 -8.66 8.10
CA VAL A 65 4.57 -8.65 8.18
C VAL A 65 4.04 -10.00 8.67
N VAL A 66 4.61 -11.11 8.20
CA VAL A 66 4.24 -12.45 8.69
C VAL A 66 4.57 -12.61 10.16
N LYS A 67 5.73 -12.12 10.63
CA LYS A 67 6.06 -12.16 12.07
C LYS A 67 5.07 -11.36 12.93
N GLN A 68 4.65 -10.20 12.45
CA GLN A 68 3.81 -9.27 13.20
C GLN A 68 2.32 -9.69 13.18
N GLU A 69 1.83 -10.13 12.03
CA GLU A 69 0.39 -10.31 11.77
C GLU A 69 0.00 -11.77 11.52
N GLY A 70 0.96 -12.65 11.20
CA GLY A 70 0.70 -14.03 10.80
C GLY A 70 -0.12 -14.79 11.84
N ALA A 71 0.24 -14.72 13.12
CA ALA A 71 -0.51 -15.38 14.19
C ALA A 71 -1.98 -14.90 14.28
N ARG A 72 -2.21 -13.58 14.19
CA ARG A 72 -3.56 -13.00 14.21
C ARG A 72 -4.39 -13.44 12.99
N LEU A 73 -3.73 -13.68 11.87
CA LEU A 73 -4.36 -14.02 10.58
C LEU A 73 -4.47 -15.52 10.32
N GLY A 74 -4.13 -16.38 11.30
CA GLY A 74 -4.27 -17.83 11.18
C GLY A 74 -3.01 -18.57 10.70
N TYR A 75 -1.85 -17.91 10.71
CA TYR A 75 -0.53 -18.45 10.35
C TYR A 75 0.46 -18.46 11.55
N PRO A 76 0.07 -18.95 12.75
CA PRO A 76 0.92 -18.87 13.94
C PRO A 76 2.24 -19.63 13.79
N ASP A 77 2.22 -20.82 13.18
CA ASP A 77 3.43 -21.62 13.00
C ASP A 77 4.45 -20.91 12.11
N VAL A 78 3.99 -20.30 11.02
CA VAL A 78 4.84 -19.52 10.10
C VAL A 78 5.43 -18.30 10.82
N ALA A 79 4.61 -17.57 11.58
CA ALA A 79 5.07 -16.41 12.34
C ALA A 79 6.09 -16.80 13.43
N ASN A 80 5.94 -17.97 14.04
CA ASN A 80 6.84 -18.48 15.08
C ASN A 80 8.19 -18.93 14.50
N SER A 81 8.23 -19.42 13.26
CA SER A 81 9.47 -19.76 12.53
C SER A 81 10.35 -18.53 12.20
N ILE A 82 9.82 -17.32 12.30
CA ILE A 82 10.54 -16.08 11.99
C ILE A 82 11.11 -15.48 13.28
N GLU A 83 12.40 -15.17 13.25
CA GLU A 83 13.14 -14.56 14.35
C GLU A 83 13.57 -13.13 14.01
N VAL A 84 13.89 -12.35 15.05
CA VAL A 84 14.39 -10.99 14.93
C VAL A 84 15.76 -10.95 15.59
N ASP A 85 16.78 -10.51 14.86
CA ASP A 85 18.13 -10.37 15.42
C ASP A 85 18.27 -9.08 16.24
N SER A 86 19.42 -8.90 16.90
CA SER A 86 19.71 -7.72 17.73
C SER A 86 19.69 -6.39 16.97
N SER A 87 19.76 -6.43 15.63
CA SER A 87 19.65 -5.24 14.77
C SER A 87 18.22 -4.94 14.33
N GLY A 88 17.25 -5.76 14.72
CA GLY A 88 15.85 -5.65 14.31
C GLY A 88 15.54 -6.28 12.96
N ARG A 89 16.47 -7.06 12.37
CA ARG A 89 16.25 -7.74 11.09
C ARG A 89 15.51 -9.05 11.30
N TYR A 90 14.46 -9.25 10.50
CA TYR A 90 13.68 -10.48 10.45
C TYR A 90 14.41 -11.54 9.61
N PHE A 91 14.51 -12.77 10.13
CA PHE A 91 15.17 -13.88 9.47
C PHE A 91 14.57 -15.22 9.88
N VAL A 92 14.86 -16.28 9.12
CA VAL A 92 14.49 -17.66 9.43
C VAL A 92 15.78 -18.47 9.46
N ARG A 93 16.03 -19.21 10.55
CA ARG A 93 17.30 -19.95 10.75
C ARG A 93 17.47 -21.09 9.76
N ASP A 94 16.45 -21.92 9.61
CA ASP A 94 16.48 -23.06 8.72
C ASP A 94 16.27 -22.61 7.27
N SER A 95 17.18 -23.01 6.38
CA SER A 95 17.19 -22.53 4.99
C SER A 95 16.04 -23.11 4.15
N ALA A 96 15.65 -24.36 4.42
CA ALA A 96 14.53 -25.00 3.73
C ALA A 96 13.20 -24.37 4.17
N GLU A 97 13.03 -24.12 5.47
CA GLU A 97 11.89 -23.40 6.02
C GLU A 97 11.82 -21.98 5.48
N ARG A 98 12.95 -21.27 5.43
CA ARG A 98 13.01 -19.93 4.84
C ARG A 98 12.49 -19.95 3.39
N GLN A 99 12.89 -20.93 2.59
CA GLN A 99 12.41 -21.04 1.21
C GLN A 99 10.90 -21.33 1.15
N ARG A 100 10.38 -22.22 2.01
CA ARG A 100 8.93 -22.48 2.11
C ARG A 100 8.15 -21.21 2.46
N ILE A 101 8.59 -20.48 3.48
CA ILE A 101 7.94 -19.23 3.92
C ILE A 101 7.97 -18.17 2.81
N LEU A 102 9.08 -18.05 2.09
CA LEU A 102 9.20 -17.07 1.01
C LEU A 102 8.38 -17.44 -0.24
N ALA A 103 8.13 -18.72 -0.49
CA ALA A 103 7.26 -19.19 -1.56
C ALA A 103 5.78 -18.88 -1.30
N MET A 104 5.37 -18.73 -0.03
CA MET A 104 3.99 -18.35 0.32
C MET A 104 3.57 -16.97 -0.18
N ARG A 105 4.51 -16.13 -0.66
CA ARG A 105 4.19 -14.89 -1.40
C ARG A 105 3.41 -15.15 -2.69
N GLU A 106 3.53 -16.35 -3.25
CA GLU A 106 2.81 -16.78 -4.44
C GLU A 106 1.40 -17.31 -4.11
N ASP A 107 1.09 -17.57 -2.83
CA ASP A 107 -0.25 -17.96 -2.39
C ASP A 107 -1.19 -16.74 -2.37
N PRO A 108 -2.26 -16.70 -3.19
CA PRO A 108 -3.12 -15.53 -3.30
C PRO A 108 -3.79 -15.12 -1.98
N GLN A 109 -4.17 -16.09 -1.15
CA GLN A 109 -4.89 -15.82 0.08
C GLN A 109 -3.96 -15.18 1.11
N MET A 110 -2.81 -15.81 1.38
CA MET A 110 -1.84 -15.30 2.35
C MET A 110 -1.22 -13.98 1.88
N ALA A 111 -0.93 -13.84 0.59
CA ALA A 111 -0.41 -12.59 0.05
C ALA A 111 -1.43 -11.44 0.22
N ALA A 112 -2.71 -11.67 -0.05
CA ALA A 112 -3.77 -10.70 0.17
C ALA A 112 -3.93 -10.35 1.66
N ASP A 113 -3.87 -11.34 2.55
CA ASP A 113 -3.95 -11.12 3.99
C ASP A 113 -2.81 -10.26 4.52
N MET A 114 -1.56 -10.57 4.13
CA MET A 114 -0.39 -9.77 4.51
C MET A 114 -0.45 -8.37 3.91
N ALA A 115 -0.90 -8.22 2.66
CA ALA A 115 -1.03 -6.90 2.02
C ALA A 115 -2.07 -6.03 2.74
N ALA A 116 -3.24 -6.59 3.05
CA ALA A 116 -4.29 -5.88 3.76
C ALA A 116 -3.85 -5.51 5.19
N ALA A 117 -3.20 -6.42 5.92
CA ALA A 117 -2.69 -6.14 7.26
C ALA A 117 -1.58 -5.06 7.22
N PHE A 118 -0.69 -5.13 6.24
CA PHE A 118 0.35 -4.12 6.04
C PHE A 118 -0.25 -2.74 5.73
N THR A 119 -1.25 -2.66 4.85
CA THR A 119 -1.98 -1.41 4.57
C THR A 119 -2.68 -0.87 5.80
N ARG A 120 -3.37 -1.71 6.58
CA ARG A 120 -4.01 -1.32 7.84
C ARG A 120 -3.01 -0.70 8.81
N ASN A 121 -1.87 -1.37 9.02
CA ASN A 121 -0.85 -0.93 9.97
C ASN A 121 -0.21 0.40 9.54
N ASN A 122 0.06 0.56 8.23
CA ASN A 122 0.52 1.83 7.68
C ASN A 122 -0.51 2.95 7.85
N GLY A 123 -1.79 2.64 7.61
CA GLY A 123 -2.90 3.57 7.79
C GLY A 123 -2.99 4.08 9.22
N ALA A 124 -3.00 3.16 10.20
CA ALA A 124 -3.07 3.50 11.62
C ALA A 124 -1.87 4.34 12.07
N PHE A 125 -0.65 3.99 11.66
CA PHE A 125 0.55 4.77 11.99
C PHE A 125 0.47 6.21 11.46
N LEU A 126 0.00 6.39 10.23
CA LEU A 126 -0.11 7.71 9.63
C LEU A 126 -1.29 8.50 10.22
N GLU A 127 -2.39 7.83 10.53
CA GLU A 127 -3.53 8.45 11.22
C GLU A 127 -3.12 9.00 12.59
N GLU A 128 -2.43 8.19 13.40
CA GLU A 128 -1.92 8.61 14.71
C GLU A 128 -1.02 9.84 14.59
N ARG A 129 -0.18 9.89 13.54
CA ARG A 129 0.81 10.95 13.36
C ARG A 129 0.25 12.24 12.77
N PHE A 130 -0.75 12.15 11.89
CA PHE A 130 -1.27 13.30 11.13
C PHE A 130 -2.73 13.66 11.48
N GLY A 131 -3.38 12.92 12.37
CA GLY A 131 -4.73 13.20 12.87
C GLY A 131 -5.85 12.95 11.85
N ARG A 132 -5.55 12.25 10.74
CA ARG A 132 -6.53 11.85 9.73
C ARG A 132 -6.13 10.55 9.05
N MET A 133 -7.12 9.78 8.62
CA MET A 133 -6.88 8.62 7.78
C MET A 133 -6.19 9.04 6.46
N PRO A 134 -5.14 8.32 6.03
CA PRO A 134 -4.55 8.56 4.72
C PRO A 134 -5.53 8.22 3.60
N SER A 135 -5.48 9.01 2.53
CA SER A 135 -6.16 8.68 1.27
C SER A 135 -5.60 7.39 0.63
N PRO A 136 -6.28 6.78 -0.34
CA PRO A 136 -5.78 5.57 -1.01
C PRO A 136 -4.40 5.80 -1.65
N GLY A 137 -4.20 6.97 -2.28
CA GLY A 137 -2.89 7.34 -2.84
C GLY A 137 -1.80 7.49 -1.77
N GLU A 138 -2.13 8.01 -0.59
CA GLU A 138 -1.18 8.11 0.53
C GLU A 138 -0.88 6.75 1.17
N LEU A 139 -1.87 5.85 1.26
CA LEU A 139 -1.65 4.45 1.63
C LEU A 139 -0.71 3.76 0.63
N TYR A 140 -0.85 4.08 -0.66
CA TYR A 140 0.07 3.59 -1.68
C TYR A 140 1.49 4.16 -1.50
N ILE A 141 1.65 5.45 -1.14
CA ILE A 141 2.95 6.02 -0.75
C ILE A 141 3.55 5.22 0.42
N ALA A 142 2.75 4.89 1.43
CA ALA A 142 3.19 4.09 2.56
C ALA A 142 3.52 2.64 2.18
N HIS A 143 2.82 2.09 1.19
CA HIS A 143 3.18 0.79 0.61
C HIS A 143 4.57 0.84 -0.03
N PHE A 144 4.85 1.89 -0.80
CA PHE A 144 6.10 2.03 -1.55
C PHE A 144 7.31 2.49 -0.70
N LEU A 145 7.11 3.40 0.26
CA LEU A 145 8.19 3.95 1.09
C LEU A 145 8.28 3.31 2.48
N GLY A 146 7.28 2.52 2.87
CA GLY A 146 7.00 2.17 4.27
C GLY A 146 6.34 3.32 5.02
N ALA A 147 5.66 3.01 6.13
CA ALA A 147 4.99 3.98 7.01
C ALA A 147 5.89 5.17 7.41
N GLY A 148 7.11 4.90 7.88
CA GLY A 148 8.05 5.96 8.28
C GLY A 148 8.55 6.80 7.10
N GLY A 149 8.73 6.19 5.92
CA GLY A 149 9.13 6.91 4.71
C GLY A 149 8.02 7.82 4.18
N ALA A 150 6.77 7.36 4.19
CA ALA A 150 5.61 8.17 3.85
C ALA A 150 5.47 9.35 4.83
N ALA A 151 5.60 9.09 6.12
CA ALA A 151 5.51 10.15 7.11
C ALA A 151 6.63 11.20 6.95
N LYS A 152 7.85 10.77 6.64
CA LYS A 152 8.97 11.67 6.31
C LYS A 152 8.66 12.50 5.06
N LEU A 153 8.01 11.92 4.04
CA LEU A 153 7.61 12.64 2.83
C LEU A 153 6.56 13.72 3.16
N PHE A 154 5.56 13.38 3.98
CA PHE A 154 4.49 14.31 4.35
C PHE A 154 5.02 15.47 5.19
N GLU A 155 5.87 15.20 6.18
CA GLU A 155 6.56 16.24 6.95
C GLU A 155 7.44 17.14 6.08
N ALA A 156 8.17 16.55 5.13
CA ALA A 156 8.96 17.34 4.19
C ALA A 156 8.06 18.22 3.29
N GLY A 157 6.89 17.74 2.90
CA GLY A 157 5.91 18.47 2.11
C GLY A 157 5.27 19.62 2.88
N LEU A 158 5.01 19.41 4.17
CA LEU A 158 4.54 20.43 5.11
C LEU A 158 5.56 21.57 5.29
N ASN A 159 6.85 21.22 5.37
CA ASN A 159 7.92 22.17 5.65
C ASN A 159 8.40 22.90 4.39
N ASN A 160 8.79 22.16 3.35
CA ASN A 160 9.25 22.71 2.09
C ASN A 160 8.90 21.75 0.93
N PRO A 161 7.75 21.95 0.27
CA PRO A 161 7.30 21.07 -0.80
C PRO A 161 8.13 21.17 -2.09
N ASP A 162 8.92 22.23 -2.27
CA ASP A 162 9.71 22.49 -3.47
C ASP A 162 11.17 22.02 -3.35
N GLN A 163 11.58 21.47 -2.20
CA GLN A 163 12.90 20.88 -2.04
C GLN A 163 13.04 19.58 -2.86
N PRO A 164 14.26 19.25 -3.35
CA PRO A 164 14.50 18.00 -4.05
C PRO A 164 14.19 16.78 -3.18
N SER A 165 13.34 15.88 -3.66
CA SER A 165 13.00 14.64 -2.94
C SER A 165 14.21 13.72 -2.74
N THR A 166 15.20 13.81 -3.65
CA THR A 166 16.45 13.05 -3.61
C THR A 166 17.35 13.44 -2.44
N ALA A 167 17.23 14.66 -1.91
CA ALA A 167 17.94 15.07 -0.69
C ALA A 167 17.40 14.34 0.55
N ILE A 168 16.11 13.99 0.54
CA ILE A 168 15.42 13.34 1.66
C ILE A 168 15.52 11.81 1.54
N PHE A 169 15.48 11.29 0.32
CA PHE A 169 15.42 9.86 0.00
C PHE A 169 16.53 9.44 -1.00
N PRO A 170 17.82 9.64 -0.69
CA PRO A 170 18.90 9.40 -1.66
C PRO A 170 19.02 7.92 -2.07
N ARG A 171 18.79 6.98 -1.14
CA ARG A 171 18.86 5.54 -1.43
C ARG A 171 17.70 5.09 -2.32
N GLN A 172 16.50 5.59 -2.04
CA GLN A 172 15.29 5.33 -2.80
C GLN A 172 15.40 5.91 -4.21
N ALA A 173 15.95 7.11 -4.34
CA ALA A 173 16.18 7.77 -5.62
C ALA A 173 17.17 6.99 -6.49
N ALA A 174 18.26 6.49 -5.90
CA ALA A 174 19.22 5.65 -6.61
C ALA A 174 18.61 4.33 -7.09
N ALA A 175 17.73 3.72 -6.30
CA ALA A 175 17.09 2.45 -6.64
C ALA A 175 15.93 2.60 -7.63
N ASN A 176 15.27 3.77 -7.67
CA ASN A 176 14.04 3.98 -8.44
C ASN A 176 14.09 5.31 -9.22
N PRO A 177 15.06 5.48 -10.14
CA PRO A 177 15.31 6.77 -10.79
C PRO A 177 14.09 7.26 -11.61
N SER A 178 13.33 6.35 -12.22
CA SER A 178 12.13 6.69 -12.98
C SER A 178 11.00 7.32 -12.14
N ILE A 179 11.02 7.09 -10.81
CA ILE A 179 10.07 7.66 -9.86
C ILE A 179 10.58 8.99 -9.31
N PHE A 180 11.89 9.09 -9.03
CA PHE A 180 12.48 10.26 -8.37
C PHE A 180 12.99 11.34 -9.32
N TYR A 181 13.07 11.07 -10.63
CA TYR A 181 13.55 12.01 -11.63
C TYR A 181 12.56 12.18 -12.78
N GLU A 182 12.61 13.34 -13.43
CA GLU A 182 11.87 13.68 -14.64
C GLU A 182 12.79 14.44 -15.59
N ASN A 183 12.99 13.92 -16.81
CA ASN A 183 13.92 14.49 -17.79
C ASN A 183 15.34 14.73 -17.24
N GLY A 184 15.81 13.84 -16.36
CA GLY A 184 17.11 13.94 -15.71
C GLY A 184 17.19 14.88 -14.50
N ALA A 185 16.15 15.68 -14.23
CA ALA A 185 16.08 16.54 -13.05
C ALA A 185 15.39 15.81 -11.87
N PRO A 186 15.84 16.03 -10.62
CA PRO A 186 15.20 15.42 -9.45
C PRO A 186 13.81 16.04 -9.24
N ARG A 187 12.80 15.19 -9.02
CA ARG A 187 11.46 15.63 -8.61
C ARG A 187 11.53 16.30 -7.23
N THR A 188 10.77 17.38 -7.06
CA THR A 188 10.52 17.96 -5.73
C THR A 188 9.67 17.02 -4.87
N VAL A 189 9.58 17.27 -3.57
CA VAL A 189 8.66 16.54 -2.68
C VAL A 189 7.22 16.59 -3.18
N ARG A 190 6.75 17.76 -3.62
CA ARG A 190 5.41 17.93 -4.19
C ARG A 190 5.22 17.06 -5.44
N GLN A 191 6.18 17.11 -6.37
CA GLN A 191 6.11 16.34 -7.60
C GLN A 191 6.15 14.83 -7.34
N LEU A 192 6.97 14.38 -6.40
CA LEU A 192 7.03 12.96 -6.01
C LEU A 192 5.69 12.50 -5.40
N TYR A 193 5.13 13.28 -4.48
CA TYR A 193 3.82 13.01 -3.90
C TYR A 193 2.74 12.88 -4.99
N GLN A 194 2.64 13.87 -5.86
CA GLN A 194 1.67 13.87 -6.97
C GLN A 194 1.87 12.67 -7.91
N THR A 195 3.12 12.32 -8.22
CA THR A 195 3.43 11.18 -9.09
C THR A 195 2.95 9.86 -8.47
N LEU A 196 3.18 9.67 -7.17
CA LEU A 196 2.80 8.44 -6.47
C LEU A 196 1.28 8.32 -6.29
N VAL A 197 0.60 9.43 -5.97
CA VAL A 197 -0.87 9.47 -5.84
C VAL A 197 -1.55 9.30 -7.20
N ALA A 198 -1.14 10.05 -8.23
CA ALA A 198 -1.79 10.03 -9.53
C ALA A 198 -1.74 8.65 -10.21
N LYS A 199 -0.61 7.93 -10.07
CA LYS A 199 -0.49 6.57 -10.57
C LYS A 199 -1.49 5.60 -9.94
N HIS A 200 -1.93 5.86 -8.71
CA HIS A 200 -2.91 5.02 -8.03
C HIS A 200 -4.35 5.47 -8.34
N GLU A 201 -4.62 6.77 -8.43
CA GLU A 201 -5.96 7.30 -8.73
C GLU A 201 -6.42 7.09 -10.19
N GLN A 202 -5.50 7.08 -11.15
CA GLN A 202 -5.84 6.84 -12.55
C GLN A 202 -6.40 5.42 -12.77
N GLU A 203 -5.97 4.45 -11.97
CA GLU A 203 -6.47 3.08 -11.99
C GLU A 203 -7.86 2.99 -11.34
N ILE A 204 -8.12 3.72 -10.24
CA ILE A 204 -9.47 3.88 -9.65
C ILE A 204 -10.48 4.34 -10.69
N LYS A 205 -10.15 5.40 -11.45
CA LYS A 205 -11.06 5.99 -12.44
C LYS A 205 -11.25 5.07 -13.66
N ALA A 206 -10.20 4.37 -14.08
CA ALA A 206 -10.29 3.42 -15.19
C ALA A 206 -11.20 2.24 -14.85
N ASP A 207 -11.15 1.72 -13.62
CA ASP A 207 -11.97 0.58 -13.21
C ASP A 207 -13.45 0.96 -12.98
N VAL A 208 -13.74 2.15 -12.42
CA VAL A 208 -15.13 2.66 -12.32
C VAL A 208 -15.75 2.87 -13.70
N ALA A 209 -14.98 3.39 -14.66
CA ALA A 209 -15.42 3.55 -16.04
C ALA A 209 -15.62 2.20 -16.77
N ARG A 210 -14.79 1.19 -16.45
CA ARG A 210 -14.90 -0.18 -17.03
C ARG A 210 -16.03 -1.00 -16.42
N GLN A 211 -16.41 -0.75 -15.17
CA GLN A 211 -17.57 -1.35 -14.52
C GLN A 211 -18.91 -0.69 -14.92
N SER A 212 -18.87 0.44 -15.64
CA SER A 212 -20.07 1.14 -16.11
C SER A 212 -20.16 1.27 -17.64
N PRO A 213 -20.40 0.19 -18.43
CA PRO A 213 -20.86 0.33 -19.81
C PRO A 213 -22.37 0.11 -19.99
N ALA A 214 -23.16 -0.08 -18.93
CA ALA A 214 -24.60 -0.35 -19.07
C ALA A 214 -25.41 0.32 -17.96
N GLN A 215 -25.78 1.58 -18.15
CA GLN A 215 -27.02 2.20 -17.64
C GLN A 215 -27.14 3.63 -18.16
N ALA A 216 -27.30 3.76 -19.48
CA ALA A 216 -27.93 4.93 -20.08
C ALA A 216 -29.11 4.41 -20.92
N GLU A 217 -30.15 3.93 -20.22
CA GLU A 217 -31.57 3.99 -20.61
C GLU A 217 -32.42 3.07 -19.70
N SER A 218 -33.59 3.60 -19.28
CA SER A 218 -34.71 2.96 -18.55
C SER A 218 -34.67 2.82 -17.01
N ALA A 219 -35.13 3.91 -16.37
CA ALA A 219 -36.15 4.00 -15.30
C ALA A 219 -36.38 2.90 -14.22
N GLN A 220 -36.28 3.39 -12.97
CA GLN A 220 -37.12 3.16 -11.76
C GLN A 220 -36.92 1.95 -10.82
N ALA A 221 -36.58 2.32 -9.55
CA ALA A 221 -36.77 1.65 -8.24
C ALA A 221 -36.17 0.23 -8.06
N THR A 222 -35.29 -0.07 -7.10
CA THR A 222 -35.04 0.43 -5.74
C THR A 222 -33.54 0.44 -5.45
N THR A 223 -33.02 1.55 -4.91
CA THR A 223 -31.62 1.69 -4.49
C THR A 223 -31.33 0.91 -3.21
N PRO A 224 -30.39 -0.04 -3.17
CA PRO A 224 -29.49 -0.10 -2.02
C PRO A 224 -28.56 1.12 -2.10
N GLU A 225 -28.38 1.81 -0.97
CA GLU A 225 -27.43 2.93 -0.89
C GLU A 225 -26.04 2.47 -1.37
N PRO A 226 -25.34 3.24 -2.21
CA PRO A 226 -23.93 2.99 -2.45
C PRO A 226 -23.21 3.21 -1.12
N VAL A 227 -22.57 2.16 -0.61
CA VAL A 227 -21.71 2.27 0.58
C VAL A 227 -20.63 3.29 0.25
N ALA A 228 -20.72 4.47 0.86
CA ALA A 228 -19.74 5.52 0.65
C ALA A 228 -18.35 4.98 0.99
N SER A 229 -17.41 5.05 0.04
CA SER A 229 -16.02 4.72 0.32
C SER A 229 -15.56 5.60 1.48
N ARG A 230 -15.15 4.98 2.59
CA ARG A 230 -14.55 5.69 3.74
C ARG A 230 -13.25 6.44 3.40
N PHE A 231 -12.79 6.34 2.15
CA PHE A 231 -11.62 7.01 1.60
C PHE A 231 -11.98 7.94 0.43
N ALA A 232 -13.24 8.37 0.31
CA ALA A 232 -13.70 9.20 -0.80
C ALA A 232 -13.00 10.59 -0.85
N PRO A 233 -12.60 11.07 -2.04
CA PRO A 233 -11.86 12.30 -2.21
C PRO A 233 -12.80 13.49 -2.32
N THR A 234 -13.33 14.02 -1.21
CA THR A 234 -14.11 15.27 -1.26
C THR A 234 -13.26 16.48 -0.86
N ASN A 235 -12.83 17.18 -1.91
CA ASN A 235 -12.49 18.61 -2.01
C ASN A 235 -11.53 19.21 -0.96
N VAL A 236 -10.22 19.09 -1.19
CA VAL A 236 -9.18 19.73 -0.36
C VAL A 236 -8.07 20.32 -1.23
N SER A 237 -7.87 21.63 -1.09
CA SER A 237 -6.68 22.32 -1.61
C SER A 237 -5.41 21.67 -1.04
N PHE A 238 -4.30 21.65 -1.80
CA PHE A 238 -3.01 21.07 -1.39
C PHE A 238 -2.56 21.57 -0.01
N THR A 239 -2.87 22.83 0.35
CA THR A 239 -2.59 23.43 1.66
C THR A 239 -3.64 23.12 2.74
N GLY A 240 -4.85 22.69 2.36
CA GLY A 240 -5.91 22.26 3.26
C GLY A 240 -5.74 20.83 3.78
N LEU A 241 -5.05 19.97 3.03
CA LEU A 241 -4.69 18.57 3.38
C LEU A 241 -3.82 18.42 4.65
N PHE A 242 -3.36 19.55 5.18
CA PHE A 242 -2.25 19.68 6.10
C PHE A 242 -2.55 20.59 7.31
N ARG A 243 -3.77 21.13 7.43
CA ARG A 243 -4.19 21.88 8.61
C ARG A 243 -4.61 20.94 9.74
N THR A 244 -4.17 21.25 10.96
CA THR A 244 -4.43 20.51 12.20
C THR A 244 -5.67 21.00 12.98
N ILE A 245 -6.67 21.59 12.31
CA ILE A 245 -7.91 22.01 12.99
C ILE A 245 -9.07 21.12 12.53
N PRO A 246 -9.58 20.23 13.39
CA PRO A 246 -10.80 19.49 13.12
C PRO A 246 -12.02 20.42 13.32
N GLU A 247 -12.97 20.43 12.37
CA GLU A 247 -14.35 20.75 12.72
C GLU A 247 -14.88 19.58 13.55
N GLY A 248 -15.32 19.89 14.77
CA GLY A 248 -15.37 18.95 15.88
C GLY A 248 -16.41 17.83 15.77
N ASN A 249 -16.00 16.63 16.17
CA ASN A 249 -16.53 16.00 17.38
C ASN A 249 -15.61 14.86 17.82
N ALA A 250 -15.18 14.91 19.07
CA ALA A 250 -14.13 14.08 19.65
C ALA A 250 -14.61 12.67 20.05
N LEU A 251 -13.70 11.69 19.97
CA LEU A 251 -13.71 10.46 20.77
C LEU A 251 -12.32 10.27 21.41
N PRO A 252 -12.21 9.64 22.59
CA PRO A 252 -10.99 9.65 23.42
C PRO A 252 -9.92 8.65 22.96
N PRO A 253 -8.64 8.82 23.37
CA PRO A 253 -7.50 8.11 22.80
C PRO A 253 -7.28 6.72 23.42
N LEU A 254 -6.80 5.78 22.60
CA LEU A 254 -6.17 4.54 23.06
C LEU A 254 -4.64 4.74 23.14
N ALA A 255 -4.02 4.15 24.15
CA ALA A 255 -2.62 4.36 24.55
C ALA A 255 -1.59 3.95 23.47
N PRO A 256 -0.40 4.59 23.45
CA PRO A 256 0.59 4.40 22.39
C PRO A 256 1.37 3.09 22.52
N ALA A 257 1.65 2.43 21.40
CA ALA A 257 2.64 1.37 21.32
C ALA A 257 4.03 1.97 21.02
N GLU A 258 5.02 1.59 21.81
CA GLU A 258 6.38 2.15 21.78
C GLU A 258 7.14 1.86 20.47
N ASN A 259 7.97 2.84 20.11
CA ASN A 259 8.87 2.89 18.95
C ASN A 259 9.62 1.59 18.65
N ALA A 260 9.36 1.01 17.48
CA ALA A 260 10.31 0.15 16.77
C ALA A 260 10.83 0.90 15.53
N GLY A 261 12.16 1.02 15.42
CA GLY A 261 12.85 1.73 14.34
C GLY A 261 12.50 1.16 12.96
N ASN A 262 11.60 1.84 12.26
CA ASN A 262 11.19 1.49 10.90
C ASN A 262 12.26 1.92 9.89
N ALA A 263 13.21 1.03 9.61
CA ALA A 263 14.09 1.17 8.45
C ALA A 263 13.26 1.01 7.15
N ALA A 264 13.46 1.92 6.20
CA ALA A 264 12.78 1.91 4.91
C ALA A 264 13.20 0.68 4.08
N PHE A 265 12.33 -0.34 4.01
CA PHE A 265 12.64 -1.62 3.34
C PHE A 265 12.08 -1.76 1.91
N PHE A 266 11.19 -0.89 1.45
CA PHE A 266 10.38 -1.13 0.24
C PHE A 266 10.96 -0.67 -1.10
N THR A 267 12.03 0.11 -1.12
CA THR A 267 12.43 0.84 -2.33
C THR A 267 13.39 0.08 -3.25
N GLN A 268 13.04 -1.13 -3.66
CA GLN A 268 13.65 -1.83 -4.81
C GLN A 268 12.60 -2.25 -5.84
N LEU A 269 11.71 -1.34 -6.22
CA LEU A 269 10.71 -1.60 -7.24
C LEU A 269 10.74 -0.44 -8.24
N TYR A 270 11.02 -0.79 -9.50
CA TYR A 270 11.21 0.08 -10.67
C TYR A 270 12.65 0.54 -10.97
N ALA A 271 13.58 -0.41 -10.98
CA ALA A 271 14.80 -0.30 -11.80
C ALA A 271 14.56 -0.90 -13.19
N ARG A 272 14.12 -0.07 -14.13
CA ARG A 272 14.42 -0.12 -15.57
C ARG A 272 14.31 1.28 -16.15
#